data_AF-A0A963HYG6-F1
#
_entry.id   AF-A0A963HYG6-F1
#
_cell.length_a   1.000
_cell.length_b   1.000
_cell.length_c   1.000
_cell.angle_alpha   90.00
_cell.angle_beta   90.00
_cell.angle_gamma   90.00
#
_symmetry.space_group_name_H-M   'P 1'
#
loop_
_entity.id
_entity.type
_entity.pdbx_description
1 polymer ?
#
loop_
_entity_poly.entity_id
_entity_poly.type
_entity_poly.pdbx_seq_one_letter_code
_entity_poly.pdbx_strand_id
1 'polypeptide(L)'
;METPPLPAADSPVRRSRRRAAGVACYLTGCVLGLISVAVAFAAFNQHAGFLVGALIAIVLLILAVTLLVVAEHFFVPSVADVLARDTRPPVVYLRPFGEDEALTYDVISTGETTTPITAKAEDFLLALNAIGPLISIAEPNRWARLGMHPQGAYRDFIGEGDWQARVQSWLDQAGMVVLAMGDSPGIEWEIQQVRQRVGPQSLLLYLPPRPTDAFTRKGRHQKEQAIYEHFSPLVEKHFGLTMPPFSASTYLIGFDANGAPVMAPDAPRKRWVFTEHSRVANAIRSQLGAVLAKVRPDARLDHYRIAGRAGLWARVVGATTLILASIGIGVSGAPAGPFASLAAQALPGLMLTAGWVLLARYFGKPWVWTVPIAIGISVALNIGVQVYVQIDPAAGYWVRHSPWYQLAGSLVYWIYAGAVLALGVALAGRRAV
;
A
#
# COMPACT_ATOMS: atom_id res chain seq x y z
N MET A 1 22.09 10.06 33.65
CA MET A 1 20.68 9.61 33.56
C MET A 1 20.71 8.30 32.81
N GLU A 2 20.34 7.20 33.45
CA GLU A 2 20.20 5.92 32.77
C GLU A 2 19.06 6.04 31.75
N THR A 3 19.35 5.72 30.49
CA THR A 3 18.33 5.57 29.45
C THR A 3 17.30 4.54 29.91
N PRO A 4 16.00 4.88 29.99
CA PRO A 4 15.00 3.90 30.38
C PRO A 4 15.05 2.71 29.42
N PRO A 5 14.96 1.47 29.93
CA PRO A 5 15.04 0.29 29.08
C PRO A 5 13.96 0.34 28.01
N LEU A 6 14.32 -0.04 26.78
CA LEU A 6 13.35 -0.26 25.71
C LEU A 6 12.21 -1.12 26.25
N PRO A 7 10.95 -0.84 25.86
CA PRO A 7 9.81 -1.62 26.33
C PRO A 7 10.07 -3.09 26.07
N ALA A 8 9.75 -3.92 27.06
CA ALA A 8 9.64 -5.34 26.82
C ALA A 8 8.70 -5.53 25.62
N ALA A 9 9.13 -6.36 24.67
CA ALA A 9 8.27 -6.76 23.57
C ALA A 9 6.92 -7.21 24.13
N ASP A 10 5.84 -7.04 23.35
CA ASP A 10 4.49 -7.46 23.76
C ASP A 10 4.58 -8.79 24.50
N SER A 11 4.02 -8.84 25.71
CA SER A 11 4.08 -10.07 26.49
C SER A 11 3.63 -11.23 25.60
N PRO A 12 4.26 -12.41 25.68
CA PRO A 12 3.97 -13.50 24.76
C PRO A 12 2.47 -13.84 24.75
N VAL A 13 1.78 -13.62 25.87
CA VAL A 13 0.34 -13.72 26.02
C VAL A 13 -0.42 -12.67 25.19
N ARG A 14 -0.05 -11.39 25.28
CA ARG A 14 -0.70 -10.30 24.50
C ARG A 14 -0.48 -10.50 23.00
N ARG A 15 0.75 -10.87 22.60
CA ARG A 15 1.09 -11.18 21.20
C ARG A 15 0.28 -12.38 20.67
N SER A 16 0.12 -13.42 21.49
CA SER A 16 -0.70 -14.60 21.16
C SER A 16 -2.18 -14.23 20.97
N ARG A 17 -2.77 -13.48 21.91
CA ARG A 17 -4.17 -13.01 21.81
C ARG A 17 -4.42 -12.14 20.58
N ARG A 18 -3.51 -11.19 20.27
CA ARG A 18 -3.60 -10.35 19.07
C ARG A 18 -3.63 -11.19 17.80
N ARG A 19 -2.74 -12.18 17.70
CA ARG A 19 -2.70 -13.10 16.55
C ARG A 19 -3.94 -13.96 16.45
N ALA A 20 -4.44 -14.50 17.58
CA ALA A 20 -5.66 -15.29 17.59
C ALA A 20 -6.87 -14.48 17.11
N ALA A 21 -7.02 -13.23 17.58
CA ALA A 21 -8.06 -12.32 17.12
C ALA A 21 -7.93 -12.02 15.60
N GLY A 22 -6.71 -11.77 15.12
CA GLY A 22 -6.45 -11.59 13.68
C GLY A 22 -6.82 -12.82 12.84
N VAL A 23 -6.47 -14.03 13.31
CA VAL A 23 -6.80 -15.29 12.62
C VAL A 23 -8.31 -15.52 12.61
N ALA A 24 -8.99 -15.34 13.75
CA ALA A 24 -10.44 -15.47 13.83
C ALA A 24 -11.13 -14.50 12.85
N CYS A 25 -10.74 -13.22 12.86
CA CYS A 25 -11.28 -12.20 11.96
C CYS A 25 -11.07 -12.57 10.47
N TYR A 26 -9.87 -13.06 10.13
CA TYR A 26 -9.53 -13.50 8.78
C TYR A 26 -10.38 -14.70 8.33
N LEU A 27 -10.51 -15.73 9.17
CA LEU A 27 -11.32 -16.91 8.87
C LEU A 27 -12.80 -16.57 8.74
N THR A 28 -13.35 -15.75 9.63
CA THR A 28 -14.73 -15.26 9.53
C THR A 28 -14.96 -14.47 8.25
N GLY A 29 -14.01 -13.60 7.87
CA GLY A 29 -14.06 -12.88 6.60
C GLY A 29 -14.07 -13.81 5.39
N CYS A 30 -13.23 -14.85 5.39
CA CYS A 30 -13.21 -15.87 4.32
C CYS A 30 -14.56 -16.61 4.22
N VAL A 31 -15.09 -17.08 5.36
CA VAL A 31 -16.37 -17.79 5.42
C VAL A 31 -17.53 -16.92 4.94
N LEU A 32 -17.59 -15.64 5.35
CA LEU A 32 -18.61 -14.72 4.87
C LEU A 32 -18.49 -14.44 3.37
N GLY A 33 -17.27 -14.36 2.84
CA GLY A 33 -17.03 -14.27 1.39
C GLY A 33 -17.56 -15.49 0.64
N LEU A 34 -17.34 -16.69 1.17
CA LEU A 34 -17.90 -17.94 0.62
C LEU A 34 -19.43 -17.93 0.62
N ILE A 35 -20.05 -17.56 1.75
CA ILE A 35 -21.51 -17.49 1.91
C ILE A 35 -22.09 -16.44 0.96
N SER A 36 -21.45 -15.28 0.83
CA SER A 36 -21.87 -14.22 -0.11
C SER A 36 -21.95 -14.77 -1.54
N VAL A 37 -20.92 -15.48 -1.99
CA VAL A 37 -20.91 -16.10 -3.33
C VAL A 37 -22.04 -17.12 -3.47
N ALA A 38 -22.21 -18.01 -2.49
CA ALA A 38 -23.28 -19.02 -2.51
C ALA A 38 -24.68 -18.38 -2.56
N VAL A 39 -24.94 -17.33 -1.77
CA VAL A 39 -26.20 -16.58 -1.76
C VAL A 39 -26.43 -15.90 -3.12
N ALA A 40 -25.39 -15.32 -3.72
CA ALA A 40 -25.51 -14.73 -5.05
C ALA A 40 -25.95 -15.77 -6.09
N PHE A 41 -25.31 -16.94 -6.13
CA PHE A 41 -25.71 -18.03 -7.04
C PHE A 41 -27.12 -18.55 -6.78
N ALA A 42 -27.50 -18.73 -5.52
CA ALA A 42 -28.85 -19.16 -5.17
C ALA A 42 -29.91 -18.12 -5.60
N ALA A 43 -29.60 -16.84 -5.47
CA ALA A 43 -30.48 -15.74 -5.88
C ALA A 43 -30.68 -15.69 -7.41
N PHE A 44 -29.63 -15.95 -8.20
CA PHE A 44 -29.70 -15.97 -9.66
C PHE A 44 -30.73 -16.97 -10.20
N ASN A 45 -31.01 -18.05 -9.46
CA ASN A 45 -31.94 -19.09 -9.88
C ASN A 45 -33.41 -18.78 -9.53
N GLN A 46 -33.71 -17.64 -8.87
CA GLN A 46 -35.06 -17.29 -8.40
C GLN A 46 -35.58 -16.01 -9.06
N HIS A 47 -36.61 -16.13 -9.91
CA HIS A 47 -37.18 -14.98 -10.63
C HIS A 47 -37.84 -13.92 -9.73
N ALA A 48 -38.43 -14.31 -8.59
CA ALA A 48 -39.12 -13.39 -7.69
C ALA A 48 -38.25 -12.87 -6.52
N GLY A 49 -37.12 -13.54 -6.21
CA GLY A 49 -36.28 -13.28 -5.04
C GLY A 49 -34.89 -12.72 -5.35
N PHE A 50 -34.52 -12.58 -6.62
CA PHE A 50 -33.17 -12.21 -7.06
C PHE A 50 -32.66 -10.92 -6.40
N LEU A 51 -33.48 -9.86 -6.36
CA LEU A 51 -33.06 -8.57 -5.79
C LEU A 51 -32.72 -8.65 -4.29
N VAL A 52 -33.52 -9.42 -3.53
CA VAL A 52 -33.29 -9.61 -2.09
C VAL A 52 -32.02 -10.43 -1.86
N GLY A 53 -31.83 -11.51 -2.62
CA GLY A 53 -30.63 -12.34 -2.53
C GLY A 53 -29.36 -11.60 -2.96
N ALA A 54 -29.43 -10.77 -4.01
CA ALA A 54 -28.32 -9.92 -4.44
C ALA A 54 -27.93 -8.90 -3.36
N LEU A 55 -28.92 -8.26 -2.71
CA LEU A 55 -28.67 -7.32 -1.61
C LEU A 55 -27.99 -8.01 -0.42
N ILE A 56 -28.46 -9.19 -0.02
CA ILE A 56 -27.85 -9.98 1.05
C ILE A 56 -26.41 -10.36 0.68
N ALA A 57 -26.17 -10.80 -0.56
CA ALA A 57 -24.84 -11.14 -1.04
C ALA A 57 -23.88 -9.94 -1.00
N ILE A 58 -24.33 -8.74 -1.38
CA ILE A 58 -23.54 -7.51 -1.32
C ILE A 58 -23.21 -7.14 0.13
N VAL A 59 -24.18 -7.18 1.05
CA VAL A 59 -23.95 -6.88 2.48
C VAL A 59 -22.93 -7.86 3.08
N LEU A 60 -23.07 -9.15 2.80
CA LEU A 60 -22.11 -10.17 3.25
C LEU A 60 -20.71 -9.95 2.65
N LEU A 61 -20.63 -9.55 1.38
CA LEU A 61 -19.35 -9.23 0.73
C LEU A 61 -18.68 -8.02 1.38
N ILE A 62 -19.43 -6.95 1.65
CA ILE A 62 -18.90 -5.77 2.33
C ILE A 62 -18.37 -6.16 3.71
N LEU A 63 -19.14 -6.92 4.49
CA LEU A 63 -18.72 -7.38 5.82
C LEU A 63 -17.47 -8.28 5.74
N ALA A 64 -17.41 -9.19 4.76
CA ALA A 64 -16.25 -10.04 4.51
C ALA A 64 -15.00 -9.20 4.22
N VAL A 65 -15.10 -8.23 3.31
CA VAL A 65 -13.99 -7.32 2.96
C VAL A 65 -13.57 -6.50 4.17
N THR A 66 -14.52 -5.94 4.93
CA THR A 66 -14.21 -5.18 6.15
C THR A 66 -13.46 -6.04 7.17
N LEU A 67 -13.90 -7.27 7.41
CA LEU A 67 -13.22 -8.18 8.34
C LEU A 67 -11.82 -8.57 7.86
N LEU A 68 -11.64 -8.83 6.56
CA LEU A 68 -10.31 -9.11 6.00
C LEU A 68 -9.37 -7.91 6.17
N VAL A 69 -9.85 -6.68 5.91
CA VAL A 69 -9.07 -5.44 6.13
C VAL A 69 -8.76 -5.23 7.61
N VAL A 70 -9.73 -5.45 8.51
CA VAL A 70 -9.52 -5.33 9.95
C VAL A 70 -8.53 -6.39 10.45
N ALA A 71 -8.61 -7.62 9.94
CA ALA A 71 -7.69 -8.70 10.29
C ALA A 71 -6.24 -8.28 10.05
N GLU A 72 -5.94 -7.59 8.95
CA GLU A 72 -4.58 -7.11 8.63
C GLU A 72 -3.95 -6.28 9.73
N HIS A 73 -4.72 -5.43 10.41
CA HIS A 73 -4.23 -4.55 11.45
C HIS A 73 -3.76 -5.32 12.71
N PHE A 74 -4.22 -6.55 12.92
CA PHE A 74 -3.77 -7.41 14.03
C PHE A 74 -2.42 -8.09 13.74
N PHE A 75 -2.08 -8.27 12.46
CA PHE A 75 -0.85 -8.94 12.04
C PHE A 75 0.33 -8.00 11.83
N VAL A 76 0.09 -6.68 11.83
CA VAL A 76 1.16 -5.69 11.87
C VAL A 76 1.95 -5.85 13.18
N PRO A 77 3.29 -5.99 13.11
CA PRO A 77 4.12 -6.13 14.31
C PRO A 77 4.22 -4.80 15.07
N SER A 78 4.36 -4.87 16.40
CA SER A 78 4.62 -3.69 17.23
C SER A 78 6.06 -3.21 17.07
N VAL A 79 6.35 -1.96 17.46
CA VAL A 79 7.71 -1.41 17.40
C VAL A 79 8.69 -2.28 18.17
N ALA A 80 8.34 -2.72 19.38
CA ALA A 80 9.19 -3.61 20.16
C ALA A 80 9.44 -4.97 19.47
N ASP A 81 8.44 -5.54 18.78
CA ASP A 81 8.60 -6.78 18.00
C ASP A 81 9.58 -6.57 16.83
N VAL A 82 9.57 -5.39 16.21
CA VAL A 82 10.44 -5.05 15.08
C VAL A 82 11.86 -4.78 15.55
N LEU A 83 12.05 -3.94 16.57
CA LEU A 83 13.36 -3.62 17.14
C LEU A 83 14.06 -4.85 17.75
N ALA A 84 13.29 -5.83 18.25
CA ALA A 84 13.86 -7.10 18.72
C ALA A 84 14.36 -8.01 17.59
N ARG A 85 13.91 -7.80 16.34
CA ARG A 85 14.27 -8.62 15.17
C ARG A 85 15.26 -7.94 14.24
N ASP A 86 15.17 -6.61 14.14
CA ASP A 86 16.02 -5.79 13.30
C ASP A 86 16.97 -4.99 14.21
N THR A 87 18.24 -5.38 14.20
CA THR A 87 19.28 -4.79 15.05
C THR A 87 19.86 -3.50 14.47
N ARG A 88 19.42 -3.06 13.27
CA ARG A 88 19.88 -1.81 12.68
C ARG A 88 19.30 -0.61 13.45
N PRO A 89 20.05 0.50 13.57
CA PRO A 89 19.55 1.72 14.19
C PRO A 89 18.22 2.15 13.56
N PRO A 90 17.16 2.39 14.35
CA PRO A 90 15.86 2.77 13.81
C PRO A 90 15.89 4.12 13.08
N VAL A 91 14.95 4.27 12.15
CA VAL A 91 14.60 5.57 11.57
C VAL A 91 13.39 6.11 12.30
N VAL A 92 13.57 7.17 13.09
CA VAL A 92 12.50 7.75 13.91
C VAL A 92 11.75 8.79 13.10
N TYR A 93 10.45 8.60 12.89
CA TYR A 93 9.58 9.55 12.23
C TYR A 93 8.75 10.32 13.25
N LEU A 94 9.10 11.60 13.45
CA LEU A 94 8.37 12.54 14.28
C LEU A 94 7.43 13.36 13.41
N ARG A 95 6.15 13.40 13.80
CA ARG A 95 5.12 14.16 13.10
C ARG A 95 4.07 14.68 14.08
N PRO A 96 3.38 15.77 13.73
CA PRO A 96 2.13 16.13 14.40
C PRO A 96 1.10 14.99 14.30
N PHE A 97 0.34 14.75 15.37
CA PHE A 97 -0.69 13.69 15.37
C PHE A 97 -1.78 13.90 14.32
N GLY A 98 -2.10 15.16 13.97
CA GLY A 98 -3.07 15.48 12.91
C GLY A 98 -2.66 15.06 11.48
N GLU A 99 -1.44 14.57 11.28
CA GLU A 99 -0.94 14.04 10.00
C GLU A 99 -1.17 12.51 9.86
N ASP A 100 -1.97 11.91 10.73
CA ASP A 100 -2.30 10.48 10.72
C ASP A 100 -3.43 10.08 9.76
N GLU A 101 -4.19 11.05 9.28
CA GLU A 101 -5.31 10.82 8.38
C GLU A 101 -4.84 10.50 6.96
N ALA A 102 -5.51 9.54 6.34
CA ALA A 102 -5.28 9.25 4.93
C ALA A 102 -5.89 10.38 4.10
N LEU A 103 -5.06 11.00 3.26
CA LEU A 103 -5.45 12.13 2.44
C LEU A 103 -5.76 11.66 1.02
N THR A 104 -6.82 12.21 0.42
CA THR A 104 -7.24 11.87 -0.95
C THR A 104 -6.44 12.67 -1.96
N TYR A 105 -5.56 12.02 -2.72
CA TYR A 105 -4.67 12.69 -3.68
C TYR A 105 -5.28 12.82 -5.07
N ASP A 106 -6.04 11.82 -5.51
CA ASP A 106 -6.64 11.76 -6.83
C ASP A 106 -8.03 11.14 -6.78
N VAL A 107 -8.77 11.40 -7.85
CA VAL A 107 -10.05 10.80 -8.14
C VAL A 107 -9.96 10.25 -9.57
N ILE A 108 -9.76 8.93 -9.73
CA ILE A 108 -9.70 8.30 -11.05
C ILE A 108 -11.13 7.93 -11.47
N SER A 109 -11.56 8.39 -12.64
CA SER A 109 -12.73 7.83 -13.32
C SER A 109 -12.34 6.51 -13.99
N THR A 110 -12.89 5.41 -13.50
CA THR A 110 -12.76 4.06 -14.09
C THR A 110 -14.07 3.70 -14.78
N GLY A 111 -14.55 4.54 -15.70
CA GLY A 111 -15.86 4.41 -16.34
C GLY A 111 -16.98 5.01 -15.49
N GLU A 112 -18.05 4.26 -15.23
CA GLU A 112 -19.22 4.69 -14.45
C GLU A 112 -18.94 4.91 -12.95
N THR A 113 -17.74 4.55 -12.46
CA THR A 113 -17.37 4.70 -11.05
C THR A 113 -16.10 5.54 -10.89
N THR A 114 -16.13 6.30 -9.80
CA THR A 114 -15.09 7.24 -9.41
C THR A 114 -14.40 6.69 -8.17
N THR A 115 -13.10 6.39 -8.27
CA THR A 115 -12.33 5.81 -7.15
C THR A 115 -11.32 6.82 -6.59
N PRO A 116 -11.42 7.18 -5.30
CA PRO A 116 -10.43 8.03 -4.66
C PRO A 116 -9.14 7.25 -4.39
N ILE A 117 -7.99 7.83 -4.74
CA ILE A 117 -6.69 7.34 -4.29
C ILE A 117 -6.35 8.05 -2.99
N THR A 118 -6.39 7.31 -1.89
CA THR A 118 -5.91 7.78 -0.60
C THR A 118 -4.49 7.30 -0.35
N ALA A 119 -3.67 8.14 0.27
CA ALA A 119 -2.37 7.75 0.78
C ALA A 119 -2.08 8.50 2.07
N LYS A 120 -1.17 7.96 2.88
CA LYS A 120 -0.63 8.68 4.04
C LYS A 120 0.69 9.32 3.66
N ALA A 121 1.02 10.42 4.31
CA ALA A 121 2.31 11.08 4.12
C ALA A 121 3.50 10.12 4.41
N GLU A 122 3.33 9.17 5.34
CA GLU A 122 4.35 8.17 5.67
C GLU A 122 4.56 7.09 4.60
N ASP A 123 3.59 6.85 3.71
CA ASP A 123 3.70 5.82 2.66
C ASP A 123 4.86 6.12 1.70
N PHE A 124 5.16 7.41 1.51
CA PHE A 124 6.28 7.87 0.69
C PHE A 124 7.64 7.66 1.36
N LEU A 125 7.67 7.48 2.68
CA LEU A 125 8.87 7.32 3.49
C LEU A 125 9.24 5.85 3.73
N LEU A 126 8.41 4.89 3.30
CA LEU A 126 8.63 3.46 3.55
C LEU A 126 9.98 2.94 3.06
N ALA A 127 10.58 3.57 2.03
CA ALA A 127 11.91 3.23 1.54
C ALA A 127 13.03 3.42 2.58
N LEU A 128 12.79 4.21 3.62
CA LEU A 128 13.71 4.40 4.74
C LEU A 128 13.94 3.13 5.56
N ASN A 129 13.08 2.11 5.43
CA ASN A 129 13.32 0.77 5.98
C ASN A 129 14.59 0.10 5.42
N ALA A 130 15.17 0.63 4.33
CA ALA A 130 16.48 0.24 3.83
C ALA A 130 17.63 0.61 4.78
N ILE A 131 17.50 1.73 5.52
CA ILE A 131 18.49 2.19 6.50
C ILE A 131 18.29 1.46 7.82
N GLY A 132 17.05 1.49 8.33
CA GLY A 132 16.66 0.82 9.56
C GLY A 132 15.14 0.86 9.72
N PRO A 133 14.57 0.14 10.68
CA PRO A 133 13.11 0.06 10.83
C PRO A 133 12.52 1.46 11.02
N LEU A 134 11.57 1.84 10.16
CA LEU A 134 10.87 3.13 10.24
C LEU A 134 9.82 3.06 11.35
N ILE A 135 10.03 3.80 12.44
CA ILE A 135 9.18 3.78 13.62
C ILE A 135 8.59 5.17 13.90
N SER A 136 7.42 5.21 14.53
CA SER A 136 6.75 6.45 14.92
C SER A 136 5.87 6.24 16.15
N ILE A 137 5.44 7.32 16.79
CA ILE A 137 4.41 7.27 17.84
C ILE A 137 3.05 7.29 17.16
N ALA A 138 2.14 6.41 17.60
CA ALA A 138 0.74 6.48 17.21
C ALA A 138 -0.05 7.41 18.13
N GLU A 139 -1.06 8.06 17.55
CA GLU A 139 -2.10 8.71 18.33
C GLU A 139 -2.85 7.69 19.23
N PRO A 140 -3.11 8.02 20.51
CA PRO A 140 -3.88 7.17 21.42
C PRO A 140 -5.37 7.17 21.04
N ASN A 141 -5.76 6.22 20.18
CA ASN A 141 -7.13 6.11 19.68
C ASN A 141 -7.82 4.78 20.07
N ARG A 142 -9.08 4.59 19.63
CA ARG A 142 -9.85 3.37 19.94
C ARG A 142 -9.22 2.12 19.33
N TRP A 143 -8.61 2.21 18.16
CA TRP A 143 -7.96 1.09 17.49
C TRP A 143 -6.71 0.61 18.25
N ALA A 144 -5.99 1.53 18.87
CA ALA A 144 -4.89 1.23 19.80
C ALA A 144 -5.33 0.27 20.92
N ARG A 145 -6.49 0.53 21.53
CA ARG A 145 -7.04 -0.29 22.62
C ARG A 145 -7.41 -1.70 22.18
N LEU A 146 -7.80 -1.86 20.92
CA LEU A 146 -8.09 -3.17 20.32
C LEU A 146 -6.82 -3.94 19.90
N GLY A 147 -5.63 -3.35 20.08
CA GLY A 147 -4.36 -3.96 19.66
C GLY A 147 -4.17 -3.97 18.15
N MET A 148 -4.87 -3.10 17.41
CA MET A 148 -4.73 -2.95 15.97
C MET A 148 -3.65 -1.92 15.67
N HIS A 149 -2.64 -2.31 14.87
CA HIS A 149 -1.58 -1.39 14.46
C HIS A 149 -1.81 -0.94 13.00
N PRO A 150 -1.62 0.36 12.70
CA PRO A 150 -1.78 0.87 11.35
C PRO A 150 -0.63 0.43 10.45
N GLN A 151 -0.92 0.34 9.15
CA GLN A 151 0.09 0.18 8.11
C GLN A 151 0.86 1.50 7.94
N GLY A 152 2.12 1.41 7.49
CA GLY A 152 3.01 2.56 7.34
C GLY A 152 4.31 2.35 8.14
N ALA A 153 4.77 3.42 8.79
CA ALA A 153 5.79 3.32 9.84
C ALA A 153 5.27 2.43 10.98
N TYR A 154 6.13 1.63 11.59
CA TYR A 154 5.75 0.83 12.76
C TYR A 154 5.41 1.77 13.91
N ARG A 155 4.20 1.64 14.44
CA ARG A 155 3.75 2.57 15.48
C ARG A 155 3.67 1.92 16.84
N ASP A 156 4.22 2.62 17.82
CA ASP A 156 4.04 2.28 19.22
C ASP A 156 2.88 3.10 19.78
N PHE A 157 2.00 2.42 20.52
CA PHE A 157 0.92 3.07 21.25
C PHE A 157 1.38 3.28 22.68
N ILE A 158 1.75 4.52 22.97
CA ILE A 158 2.11 4.89 24.34
C ILE A 158 0.79 5.19 25.05
N GLY A 159 0.47 4.38 26.06
CA GLY A 159 -0.72 4.55 26.91
C GLY A 159 -0.54 5.70 27.90
N GLU A 160 -0.88 5.49 29.16
CA GLU A 160 -0.73 6.46 30.27
C GLU A 160 0.74 6.75 30.67
N GLY A 161 1.71 6.49 29.78
CA GLY A 161 3.14 6.68 30.04
C GLY A 161 3.68 8.00 29.51
N ASP A 162 4.89 8.36 29.97
CA ASP A 162 5.62 9.53 29.48
C ASP A 162 6.14 9.28 28.05
N TRP A 163 5.36 9.73 27.06
CA TRP A 163 5.71 9.65 25.64
C TRP A 163 6.99 10.43 25.32
N GLN A 164 7.32 11.48 26.08
CA GLN A 164 8.50 12.29 25.86
C GLN A 164 9.77 11.50 26.17
N ALA A 165 9.79 10.80 27.31
CA ALA A 165 10.88 9.90 27.67
C ALA A 165 11.08 8.80 26.61
N ARG A 166 9.99 8.31 26.01
CA ARG A 166 10.09 7.31 24.93
C ARG A 166 10.73 7.88 23.68
N VAL A 167 10.29 9.05 23.21
CA VAL A 167 10.89 9.73 22.06
C VAL A 167 12.39 9.92 22.30
N GLN A 168 12.78 10.41 23.47
CA GLN A 168 14.20 10.60 23.81
C GLN A 168 15.00 9.31 23.66
N SER A 169 14.52 8.20 24.24
CA SER A 169 15.21 6.91 24.14
C SER A 169 15.38 6.38 22.71
N TRP A 170 14.43 6.71 21.82
CA TRP A 170 14.51 6.36 20.40
C TRP A 170 15.47 7.28 19.65
N LEU A 171 15.46 8.58 19.96
CA LEU A 171 16.39 9.55 19.39
C LEU A 171 17.84 9.19 19.74
N ASP A 172 18.11 8.73 20.96
CA ASP A 172 19.44 8.29 21.39
C ASP A 172 19.98 7.10 20.56
N GLN A 173 19.10 6.29 19.98
CA GLN A 173 19.43 5.11 19.20
C GLN A 173 19.23 5.31 17.69
N ALA A 174 18.72 6.46 17.27
CA ALA A 174 18.28 6.69 15.91
C ALA A 174 19.47 6.71 14.93
N GLY A 175 19.38 5.93 13.86
CA GLY A 175 20.30 6.04 12.73
C GLY A 175 19.99 7.26 11.84
N MET A 176 18.72 7.68 11.86
CA MET A 176 18.21 8.85 11.19
C MET A 176 16.89 9.28 11.83
N VAL A 177 16.61 10.57 11.80
CA VAL A 177 15.35 11.17 12.24
C VAL A 177 14.71 11.89 11.07
N VAL A 178 13.45 11.57 10.82
CA VAL A 178 12.59 12.28 9.88
C VAL A 178 11.65 13.16 10.68
N LEU A 179 11.76 14.47 10.51
CA LEU A 179 10.90 15.44 11.17
C LEU A 179 9.91 16.00 10.14
N ALA A 180 8.64 15.68 10.30
CA ALA A 180 7.59 16.26 9.48
C ALA A 180 7.39 17.74 9.86
N MET A 181 7.41 18.62 8.85
CA MET A 181 7.05 20.02 9.01
C MET A 181 5.54 20.11 9.19
N GLY A 182 5.11 20.66 10.31
CA GLY A 182 3.72 20.93 10.59
C GLY A 182 3.55 21.54 11.97
N ASP A 183 2.33 21.94 12.26
CA ASP A 183 2.01 22.61 13.52
C ASP A 183 1.58 21.57 14.56
N SER A 184 2.33 21.50 15.65
CA SER A 184 1.94 20.75 16.84
C SER A 184 2.23 21.59 18.09
N PRO A 185 1.43 21.45 19.16
CA PRO A 185 1.71 22.14 20.43
C PRO A 185 3.09 21.82 21.03
N GLY A 186 3.71 20.70 20.64
CA GLY A 186 4.99 20.22 21.15
C GLY A 186 6.17 20.37 20.18
N ILE A 187 5.99 21.00 19.03
CA ILE A 187 6.98 20.95 17.94
C ILE A 187 8.33 21.57 18.31
N GLU A 188 8.34 22.63 19.12
CA GLU A 188 9.58 23.26 19.58
C GLU A 188 10.35 22.35 20.55
N TRP A 189 9.63 21.58 21.39
CA TRP A 189 10.24 20.57 22.24
C TRP A 189 10.83 19.43 21.39
N GLU A 190 10.10 18.93 20.38
CA GLU A 190 10.57 17.89 19.47
C GLU A 190 11.85 18.31 18.76
N ILE A 191 11.86 19.52 18.20
CA ILE A 191 13.02 20.14 17.55
C ILE A 191 14.22 20.20 18.51
N GLN A 192 14.02 20.65 19.75
CA GLN A 192 15.08 20.71 20.75
C GLN A 192 15.64 19.33 21.09
N GLN A 193 14.78 18.31 21.24
CA GLN A 193 15.23 16.95 21.55
C GLN A 193 16.06 16.35 20.42
N VAL A 194 15.65 16.58 19.16
CA VAL A 194 16.39 16.11 17.98
C VAL A 194 17.75 16.80 17.91
N ARG A 195 17.80 18.13 18.06
CA ARG A 195 19.06 18.90 18.06
C ARG A 195 20.07 18.38 19.10
N GLN A 196 19.60 18.04 20.30
CA GLN A 196 20.47 17.60 21.39
C GLN A 196 21.07 16.20 21.18
N ARG A 197 20.46 15.36 20.34
CA ARG A 197 20.79 13.92 20.21
C ARG A 197 21.27 13.52 18.83
N VAL A 198 20.95 14.30 17.80
CA VAL A 198 21.08 13.90 16.40
C VAL A 198 21.87 14.94 15.65
N GLY A 199 22.97 14.52 15.03
CA GLY A 199 23.77 15.39 14.16
C GLY A 199 23.03 15.76 12.86
N PRO A 200 23.40 16.86 12.18
CA PRO A 200 22.72 17.34 10.98
C PRO A 200 22.59 16.28 9.86
N GLN A 201 23.62 15.46 9.65
CA GLN A 201 23.62 14.36 8.66
C GLN A 201 22.63 13.22 8.96
N SER A 202 22.07 13.18 10.16
CA SER A 202 21.05 12.20 10.54
C SER A 202 19.66 12.85 10.60
N LEU A 203 19.51 14.11 10.18
CA LEU A 203 18.24 14.83 10.14
C LEU A 203 17.72 14.92 8.71
N LEU A 204 16.46 14.51 8.53
CA LEU A 204 15.70 14.68 7.30
C LEU A 204 14.42 15.47 7.62
N LEU A 205 14.29 16.67 7.09
CA LEU A 205 13.02 17.41 7.16
C LEU A 205 12.12 16.95 6.04
N TYR A 206 10.85 16.71 6.37
CA TYR A 206 9.84 16.24 5.44
C TYR A 206 8.66 17.20 5.41
N LEU A 207 8.39 17.79 4.25
CA LEU A 207 7.17 18.57 4.01
C LEU A 207 6.12 17.63 3.41
N PRO A 208 5.11 17.18 4.20
CA PRO A 208 4.13 16.21 3.72
C PRO A 208 3.30 16.79 2.57
N PRO A 209 3.11 16.06 1.46
CA PRO A 209 2.34 16.55 0.33
C PRO A 209 0.86 16.62 0.71
N ARG A 210 0.26 17.81 0.58
CA ARG A 210 -1.16 18.00 0.94
C ARG A 210 -2.09 17.79 -0.27
N PRO A 211 -3.26 17.17 -0.06
CA PRO A 211 -4.26 16.94 -1.09
C PRO A 211 -4.95 18.25 -1.50
N THR A 212 -5.65 18.17 -2.62
CA THR A 212 -6.32 19.28 -3.28
C THR A 212 -7.67 19.57 -2.61
N ASP A 213 -7.71 20.32 -1.50
CA ASP A 213 -8.99 20.79 -0.95
C ASP A 213 -9.59 21.94 -1.80
N ALA A 214 -8.74 22.61 -2.58
CA ALA A 214 -9.13 23.70 -3.46
C ALA A 214 -8.84 23.30 -4.90
N PHE A 215 -9.83 23.44 -5.79
CA PHE A 215 -9.82 23.14 -7.22
C PHE A 215 -8.67 23.77 -8.06
N THR A 216 -7.61 24.33 -7.46
CA THR A 216 -6.47 24.93 -8.17
C THR A 216 -5.10 24.56 -7.57
N ARG A 217 -4.14 24.27 -8.45
CA ARG A 217 -2.72 24.02 -8.13
C ARG A 217 -2.06 25.13 -7.31
N LYS A 218 -2.56 26.36 -7.43
CA LYS A 218 -2.03 27.55 -6.74
C LYS A 218 -2.32 27.52 -5.23
N GLY A 219 -3.51 27.05 -4.82
CA GLY A 219 -3.89 26.95 -3.41
C GLY A 219 -3.08 25.91 -2.63
N ARG A 220 -2.64 24.83 -3.30
CA ARG A 220 -1.74 23.81 -2.73
C ARG A 220 -0.41 24.40 -2.32
N HIS A 221 0.27 25.04 -3.28
CA HIS A 221 1.60 25.60 -3.03
C HIS A 221 1.56 26.70 -1.98
N GLN A 222 0.46 27.44 -1.87
CA GLN A 222 0.27 28.43 -0.80
C GLN A 222 0.20 27.78 0.59
N LYS A 223 -0.51 26.65 0.77
CA LYS A 223 -0.54 25.93 2.06
C LYS A 223 0.83 25.33 2.40
N GLU A 224 1.47 24.66 1.44
CA GLU A 224 2.82 24.07 1.61
C GLU A 224 3.85 25.17 1.93
N GLN A 225 3.77 26.33 1.26
CA GLN A 225 4.62 27.49 1.51
C GLN A 225 4.38 28.08 2.90
N ALA A 226 3.13 28.24 3.33
CA ALA A 226 2.82 28.80 4.64
C ALA A 226 3.39 27.94 5.78
N ILE A 227 3.28 26.60 5.67
CA ILE A 227 3.89 25.66 6.64
C ILE A 227 5.42 25.81 6.61
N TYR A 228 6.01 25.87 5.41
CA TYR A 228 7.45 26.04 5.26
C TYR A 228 7.96 27.34 5.90
N GLU A 229 7.28 28.46 5.65
CA GLU A 229 7.63 29.78 6.16
C GLU A 229 7.44 29.87 7.68
N HIS A 230 6.46 29.16 8.25
CA HIS A 230 6.27 29.07 9.69
C HIS A 230 7.35 28.20 10.37
N PHE A 231 7.69 27.07 9.75
CA PHE A 231 8.59 26.07 10.33
C PHE A 231 10.07 26.43 10.18
N SER A 232 10.45 27.11 9.09
CA SER A 232 11.86 27.43 8.78
C SER A 232 12.55 28.22 9.90
N PRO A 233 11.98 29.30 10.46
CA PRO A 233 12.61 30.05 11.54
C PRO A 233 12.85 29.22 12.81
N LEU A 234 11.99 28.23 13.09
CA LEU A 234 12.17 27.32 14.23
C LEU A 234 13.39 26.42 14.00
N VAL A 235 13.56 25.90 12.78
CA VAL A 235 14.72 25.08 12.43
C VAL A 235 16.00 25.91 12.48
N GLU A 236 16.01 27.10 11.90
CA GLU A 236 17.19 27.97 11.90
C GLU A 236 17.59 28.37 13.32
N LYS A 237 16.62 28.79 14.14
CA LYS A 237 16.82 29.14 15.56
C LYS A 237 17.44 27.99 16.35
N HIS A 238 16.89 26.79 16.21
CA HIS A 238 17.24 25.68 17.07
C HIS A 238 18.40 24.84 16.55
N PHE A 239 18.53 24.62 15.26
CA PHE A 239 19.64 23.82 14.73
C PHE A 239 20.84 24.66 14.31
N GLY A 240 20.69 25.99 14.17
CA GLY A 240 21.75 26.86 13.62
C GLY A 240 22.04 26.56 12.15
N LEU A 241 21.08 25.96 11.45
CA LEU A 241 21.15 25.61 10.04
C LEU A 241 20.57 26.75 9.20
N THR A 242 20.95 26.83 7.94
CA THR A 242 20.32 27.76 6.98
C THR A 242 19.30 27.00 6.16
N MET A 243 18.05 27.44 6.18
CA MET A 243 17.00 26.83 5.38
C MET A 243 17.10 27.30 3.92
N PRO A 244 16.90 26.41 2.94
CA PRO A 244 16.89 26.82 1.53
C PRO A 244 15.65 27.70 1.25
N PRO A 245 15.61 28.43 0.11
CA PRO A 245 14.38 29.08 -0.31
C PRO A 245 13.30 28.02 -0.62
N PHE A 246 12.04 28.34 -0.32
CA PHE A 246 10.92 27.47 -0.67
C PHE A 246 10.86 27.25 -2.19
N SER A 247 10.76 26.00 -2.59
CA SER A 247 10.40 25.62 -3.96
C SER A 247 9.21 24.69 -3.93
N ALA A 248 8.26 24.92 -4.83
CA ALA A 248 7.02 24.15 -4.99
C ALA A 248 7.21 22.64 -5.26
N SER A 249 8.44 22.21 -5.53
CA SER A 249 8.83 20.82 -5.71
C SER A 249 9.44 20.18 -4.46
N THR A 250 9.71 20.96 -3.40
CA THR A 250 10.47 20.52 -2.23
C THR A 250 9.59 19.72 -1.29
N TYR A 251 9.89 18.43 -1.13
CA TYR A 251 9.27 17.58 -0.11
C TYR A 251 10.27 17.15 0.95
N LEU A 252 11.56 17.09 0.62
CA LEU A 252 12.60 16.56 1.50
C LEU A 252 13.82 17.48 1.52
N ILE A 253 14.34 17.72 2.72
CA ILE A 253 15.55 18.50 2.96
C ILE A 253 16.44 17.69 3.90
N GLY A 254 17.60 17.29 3.43
CA GLY A 254 18.64 16.73 4.29
C GLY A 254 19.69 17.78 4.62
N PHE A 255 20.64 17.44 5.48
CA PHE A 255 21.81 18.28 5.76
C PHE A 255 23.07 17.46 5.66
N ASP A 256 24.15 18.06 5.19
CA ASP A 256 25.47 17.42 5.24
C ASP A 256 26.08 17.51 6.65
N ALA A 257 27.30 16.99 6.81
CA ALA A 257 28.02 17.02 8.09
C ALA A 257 28.30 18.46 8.61
N ASN A 258 28.34 19.45 7.71
CA ASN A 258 28.57 20.85 8.05
C ASN A 258 27.26 21.62 8.31
N GLY A 259 26.11 20.96 8.17
CA GLY A 259 24.81 21.60 8.31
C GLY A 259 24.36 22.37 7.06
N ALA A 260 25.03 22.20 5.91
CA ALA A 260 24.55 22.80 4.67
C ALA A 260 23.34 22.01 4.15
N PRO A 261 22.27 22.70 3.69
CA PRO A 261 21.07 22.03 3.21
C PRO A 261 21.36 21.26 1.92
N VAL A 262 21.02 19.99 1.92
CA VAL A 262 21.06 19.10 0.77
C VAL A 262 19.65 18.95 0.23
N MET A 263 19.43 19.57 -0.92
CA MET A 263 18.19 19.49 -1.68
C MET A 263 18.42 18.65 -2.93
N ALA A 264 17.40 17.88 -3.30
CA ALA A 264 17.39 17.24 -4.60
C ALA A 264 16.93 18.23 -5.68
N PRO A 265 17.52 18.21 -6.89
CA PRO A 265 17.01 18.99 -8.00
C PRO A 265 15.55 18.61 -8.31
N ASP A 266 14.80 19.53 -8.91
CA ASP A 266 13.42 19.30 -9.35
C ASP A 266 13.29 17.94 -10.03
N ALA A 267 12.36 17.11 -9.53
CA ALA A 267 12.13 15.79 -10.09
C ALA A 267 11.88 15.93 -11.61
N PRO A 268 12.55 15.13 -12.46
CA PRO A 268 12.53 15.32 -13.90
C PRO A 268 11.08 15.30 -14.41
N ARG A 269 10.64 16.40 -15.02
CA ARG A 269 9.27 16.62 -15.55
C ARG A 269 8.83 15.62 -16.62
N LYS A 270 9.73 14.74 -17.10
CA LYS A 270 9.62 13.99 -18.36
C LYS A 270 9.20 12.52 -18.24
N ARG A 271 8.55 12.09 -17.15
CA ARG A 271 7.93 10.75 -17.11
C ARG A 271 6.42 10.89 -17.28
N TRP A 272 5.85 10.13 -18.21
CA TRP A 272 4.39 10.02 -18.33
C TRP A 272 3.84 9.42 -17.04
N VAL A 273 2.95 10.13 -16.36
CA VAL A 273 2.35 9.68 -15.10
C VAL A 273 0.84 9.81 -15.19
N PHE A 274 0.14 8.74 -14.83
CA PHE A 274 -1.33 8.62 -14.98
C PHE A 274 -2.13 9.33 -13.87
N THR A 275 -1.50 9.67 -12.74
CA THR A 275 -2.17 10.17 -11.51
C THR A 275 -1.25 11.16 -10.77
N GLU A 276 -1.78 12.17 -10.08
CA GLU A 276 -1.00 13.07 -9.22
C GLU A 276 -0.31 12.32 -8.06
N HIS A 277 -0.93 11.32 -7.47
CA HIS A 277 -0.36 10.44 -6.45
C HIS A 277 0.95 9.83 -6.95
N SER A 278 0.94 9.20 -8.12
CA SER A 278 2.15 8.62 -8.73
C SER A 278 3.19 9.70 -9.07
N ARG A 279 2.78 10.93 -9.40
CA ARG A 279 3.69 12.05 -9.69
C ARG A 279 4.41 12.47 -8.42
N VAL A 280 3.66 12.66 -7.34
CA VAL A 280 4.18 12.99 -6.00
C VAL A 280 5.05 11.85 -5.47
N ALA A 281 4.61 10.59 -5.60
CA ALA A 281 5.38 9.41 -5.18
C ALA A 281 6.74 9.34 -5.88
N ASN A 282 6.77 9.57 -7.20
CA ASN A 282 7.99 9.57 -7.98
C ASN A 282 8.90 10.77 -7.63
N ALA A 283 8.31 11.94 -7.38
CA ALA A 283 9.05 13.11 -6.95
C ALA A 283 9.72 12.86 -5.60
N ILE A 284 8.97 12.43 -4.57
CA ILE A 284 9.51 12.14 -3.24
C ILE A 284 10.56 11.04 -3.31
N ARG A 285 10.32 9.95 -4.05
CA ARG A 285 11.32 8.87 -4.23
C ARG A 285 12.61 9.39 -4.86
N SER A 286 12.50 10.22 -5.90
CA SER A 286 13.66 10.83 -6.58
C SER A 286 14.42 11.75 -5.63
N GLN A 287 13.70 12.57 -4.87
CA GLN A 287 14.32 13.47 -3.90
C GLN A 287 15.00 12.72 -2.78
N LEU A 288 14.32 11.73 -2.21
CA LEU A 288 14.86 10.88 -1.16
C LEU A 288 16.15 10.21 -1.61
N GLY A 289 16.19 9.65 -2.83
CA GLY A 289 17.40 9.05 -3.39
C GLY A 289 18.54 10.05 -3.55
N ALA A 290 18.27 11.25 -4.07
CA ALA A 290 19.30 12.27 -4.29
C ALA A 290 19.82 12.88 -2.98
N VAL A 291 18.96 13.09 -1.98
CA VAL A 291 19.35 13.56 -0.64
C VAL A 291 20.19 12.49 0.05
N LEU A 292 19.71 11.23 0.10
CA LEU A 292 20.43 10.16 0.77
C LEU A 292 21.74 9.80 0.07
N ALA A 293 21.86 9.91 -1.25
CA ALA A 293 23.13 9.71 -1.94
C ALA A 293 24.26 10.64 -1.43
N LYS A 294 23.93 11.80 -0.88
CA LYS A 294 24.89 12.75 -0.31
C LYS A 294 25.04 12.61 1.20
N VAL A 295 23.92 12.42 1.90
CA VAL A 295 23.86 12.42 3.37
C VAL A 295 24.17 11.04 3.98
N ARG A 296 23.79 9.97 3.28
CA ARG A 296 23.97 8.55 3.65
C ARG A 296 24.28 7.70 2.39
N PRO A 297 25.47 7.84 1.78
CA PRO A 297 25.81 7.17 0.53
C PRO A 297 25.83 5.62 0.63
N ASP A 298 25.90 5.09 1.84
CA ASP A 298 25.79 3.67 2.18
C ASP A 298 24.36 3.11 2.04
N ALA A 299 23.34 3.97 2.07
CA ALA A 299 21.94 3.57 2.01
C ALA A 299 21.50 3.11 0.60
N ARG A 300 21.03 1.86 0.50
CA ARG A 300 20.48 1.28 -0.75
C ARG A 300 18.96 1.19 -0.71
N LEU A 301 18.28 2.23 -1.20
CA LEU A 301 16.81 2.38 -1.13
C LEU A 301 16.01 1.40 -2.02
N ASP A 302 16.67 0.71 -2.94
CA ASP A 302 16.07 -0.25 -3.85
C ASP A 302 15.74 -1.60 -3.19
N HIS A 303 16.38 -1.91 -2.05
CA HIS A 303 16.19 -3.16 -1.33
C HIS A 303 15.80 -2.91 0.14
N TYR A 304 14.50 -3.02 0.43
CA TYR A 304 14.02 -3.02 1.82
C TYR A 304 12.90 -4.03 2.02
N ARG A 305 12.83 -4.60 3.24
CA ARG A 305 11.75 -5.47 3.68
C ARG A 305 10.88 -4.73 4.68
N ILE A 306 9.58 -4.87 4.54
CA ILE A 306 8.61 -4.47 5.56
C ILE A 306 8.16 -5.76 6.26
N ALA A 307 8.52 -5.91 7.53
CA ALA A 307 8.02 -6.97 8.39
C ALA A 307 6.48 -7.03 8.36
N GLY A 308 5.93 -8.24 8.22
CA GLY A 308 4.49 -8.49 8.08
C GLY A 308 3.96 -8.47 6.64
N ARG A 309 4.66 -7.82 5.69
CA ARG A 309 4.16 -7.63 4.32
C ARG A 309 4.06 -8.93 3.51
N ALA A 310 4.99 -9.87 3.67
CA ALA A 310 4.90 -11.18 3.02
C ALA A 310 3.68 -11.99 3.50
N GLY A 311 3.41 -11.95 4.81
CA GLY A 311 2.23 -12.61 5.40
C GLY A 311 0.91 -11.96 4.97
N LEU A 312 0.89 -10.64 4.76
CA LEU A 312 -0.24 -9.92 4.12
C LEU A 312 -0.50 -10.48 2.71
N TRP A 313 0.52 -10.56 1.85
CA TRP A 313 0.33 -11.07 0.48
C TRP A 313 -0.14 -12.52 0.45
N ALA A 314 0.43 -13.39 1.30
CA ALA A 314 -0.03 -14.78 1.40
C ALA A 314 -1.52 -14.87 1.76
N ARG A 315 -1.99 -14.02 2.68
CA ARG A 315 -3.40 -13.98 3.11
C ARG A 315 -4.33 -13.38 2.06
N VAL A 316 -3.91 -12.33 1.37
CA VAL A 316 -4.66 -11.76 0.23
C VAL A 316 -4.79 -12.81 -0.87
N VAL A 317 -3.68 -13.45 -1.27
CA VAL A 317 -3.69 -14.51 -2.28
C VAL A 317 -4.57 -15.68 -1.85
N GLY A 318 -4.47 -16.13 -0.59
CA GLY A 318 -5.32 -17.21 -0.05
C GLY A 318 -6.81 -16.87 -0.12
N ALA A 319 -7.20 -15.70 0.38
CA ALA A 319 -8.60 -15.26 0.38
C ALA A 319 -9.14 -15.08 -1.05
N THR A 320 -8.37 -14.46 -1.94
CA THR A 320 -8.76 -14.30 -3.34
C THR A 320 -8.90 -15.65 -4.04
N THR A 321 -7.94 -16.57 -3.85
CA THR A 321 -8.01 -17.91 -4.46
C THR A 321 -9.25 -18.66 -4.00
N LEU A 322 -9.57 -18.59 -2.70
CA LEU A 322 -10.76 -19.20 -2.12
C LEU A 322 -12.05 -18.64 -2.73
N ILE A 323 -12.20 -17.31 -2.76
CA ILE A 323 -13.39 -16.65 -3.34
C ILE A 323 -13.55 -17.02 -4.81
N LEU A 324 -12.47 -16.92 -5.59
CA LEU A 324 -12.50 -17.24 -7.01
C LEU A 324 -12.84 -18.71 -7.26
N ALA A 325 -12.29 -19.64 -6.46
CA ALA A 325 -12.61 -21.06 -6.57
C ALA A 325 -14.10 -21.32 -6.33
N SER A 326 -14.72 -20.63 -5.37
CA SER A 326 -16.16 -20.75 -5.11
C SER A 326 -17.03 -20.21 -6.22
N ILE A 327 -16.60 -19.13 -6.89
CA ILE A 327 -17.27 -18.66 -8.10
C ILE A 327 -17.16 -19.74 -9.20
N GLY A 328 -15.99 -20.35 -9.37
CA GLY A 328 -15.78 -21.47 -10.29
C GLY A 328 -16.74 -22.64 -10.06
N ILE A 329 -16.88 -23.06 -8.80
CA ILE A 329 -17.79 -24.14 -8.41
C ILE A 329 -19.25 -23.75 -8.68
N GLY A 330 -19.68 -22.55 -8.26
CA GLY A 330 -21.05 -22.08 -8.47
C GLY A 330 -21.45 -22.02 -9.94
N VAL A 331 -20.53 -21.62 -10.81
CA VAL A 331 -20.76 -21.59 -12.26
C VAL A 331 -20.81 -23.00 -12.86
N SER A 332 -19.99 -23.95 -12.38
CA SER A 332 -20.01 -25.33 -12.86
C SER A 332 -21.30 -26.10 -12.55
N GLY A 333 -22.04 -25.66 -11.51
CA GLY A 333 -23.31 -26.26 -11.08
C GLY A 333 -24.57 -25.57 -11.58
N ALA A 334 -24.45 -24.47 -12.34
CA ALA A 334 -25.61 -23.76 -12.88
C ALA A 334 -26.28 -24.58 -14.01
N PRO A 335 -27.63 -24.59 -14.12
CA PRO A 335 -28.30 -25.25 -15.23
C PRO A 335 -27.79 -24.67 -16.55
N ALA A 336 -27.68 -25.53 -17.59
CA ALA A 336 -27.10 -25.22 -18.89
C ALA A 336 -27.92 -24.18 -19.68
N GLY A 337 -27.90 -22.94 -19.21
CA GLY A 337 -28.38 -21.76 -19.94
C GLY A 337 -27.23 -21.10 -20.70
N PRO A 338 -27.53 -20.34 -21.77
CA PRO A 338 -26.53 -19.67 -22.59
C PRO A 338 -25.58 -18.78 -21.76
N PHE A 339 -26.09 -18.09 -20.74
CA PHE A 339 -25.29 -17.24 -19.84
C PHE A 339 -24.40 -18.04 -18.85
N ALA A 340 -24.87 -19.19 -18.35
CA ALA A 340 -24.07 -20.05 -17.47
C ALA A 340 -22.88 -20.68 -18.22
N SER A 341 -23.11 -21.10 -19.48
CA SER A 341 -22.05 -21.60 -20.35
C SER A 341 -21.01 -20.53 -20.71
N LEU A 342 -21.47 -19.28 -20.89
CA LEU A 342 -20.62 -18.11 -21.16
C LEU A 342 -19.74 -17.78 -19.95
N ALA A 343 -20.35 -17.73 -18.76
CA ALA A 343 -19.66 -17.49 -17.50
C ALA A 343 -18.64 -18.59 -17.18
N ALA A 344 -18.98 -19.87 -17.40
CA ALA A 344 -18.09 -21.01 -17.14
C ALA A 344 -16.82 -20.96 -17.98
N GLN A 345 -16.94 -20.50 -19.23
CA GLN A 345 -15.83 -20.42 -20.17
C GLN A 345 -15.01 -19.13 -20.00
N ALA A 346 -15.61 -18.04 -19.53
CA ALA A 346 -14.93 -16.78 -19.27
C ALA A 346 -14.21 -16.76 -17.90
N LEU A 347 -14.71 -17.52 -16.92
CA LEU A 347 -14.23 -17.47 -15.53
C LEU A 347 -12.74 -17.77 -15.37
N PRO A 348 -12.18 -18.84 -15.97
CA PRO A 348 -10.75 -19.15 -15.84
C PRO A 348 -9.89 -17.99 -16.33
N GLY A 349 -10.27 -17.37 -17.45
CA GLY A 349 -9.57 -16.20 -17.96
C GLY A 349 -9.71 -14.96 -17.07
N LEU A 350 -10.89 -14.71 -16.49
CA LEU A 350 -11.11 -13.62 -15.52
C LEU A 350 -10.36 -13.84 -14.19
N MET A 351 -10.26 -15.10 -13.74
CA MET A 351 -9.49 -15.48 -12.55
C MET A 351 -7.99 -15.31 -12.82
N LEU A 352 -7.53 -15.69 -14.02
CA LEU A 352 -6.16 -15.51 -14.45
C LEU A 352 -5.81 -14.03 -14.61
N THR A 353 -6.70 -13.19 -15.16
CA THR A 353 -6.47 -11.73 -15.20
C THR A 353 -6.43 -11.14 -13.81
N ALA A 354 -7.39 -11.45 -12.93
CA ALA A 354 -7.42 -10.92 -11.57
C ALA A 354 -6.18 -11.35 -10.76
N GLY A 355 -5.80 -12.62 -10.84
CA GLY A 355 -4.57 -13.15 -10.24
C GLY A 355 -3.32 -12.47 -10.79
N TRP A 356 -3.25 -12.24 -12.11
CA TRP A 356 -2.13 -11.52 -12.71
C TRP A 356 -2.10 -10.05 -12.38
N VAL A 357 -3.24 -9.36 -12.27
CA VAL A 357 -3.28 -7.95 -11.85
C VAL A 357 -2.72 -7.80 -10.44
N LEU A 358 -3.04 -8.73 -9.53
CA LEU A 358 -2.47 -8.74 -8.18
C LEU A 358 -0.95 -8.97 -8.20
N LEU A 359 -0.47 -9.92 -9.00
CA LEU A 359 0.96 -10.17 -9.20
C LEU A 359 1.68 -8.98 -9.89
N ALA A 360 1.08 -8.36 -10.91
CA ALA A 360 1.62 -7.19 -11.60
C ALA A 360 1.77 -5.99 -10.64
N ARG A 361 0.77 -5.80 -9.77
CA ARG A 361 0.80 -4.79 -8.70
C ARG A 361 1.86 -5.11 -7.63
N TYR A 362 2.10 -6.39 -7.34
CA TYR A 362 3.17 -6.81 -6.44
C TYR A 362 4.57 -6.53 -7.00
N PHE A 363 4.82 -6.83 -8.28
CA PHE A 363 6.14 -6.65 -8.88
C PHE A 363 6.43 -5.22 -9.33
N GLY A 364 5.41 -4.38 -9.54
CA GLY A 364 5.57 -2.96 -9.87
C GLY A 364 6.29 -2.68 -11.20
N LYS A 365 6.45 -3.69 -12.06
CA LYS A 365 7.12 -3.56 -13.36
C LYS A 365 6.09 -3.40 -14.49
N PRO A 366 6.25 -2.42 -15.40
CA PRO A 366 5.28 -2.12 -16.44
C PRO A 366 5.08 -3.28 -17.43
N TRP A 367 6.11 -4.09 -17.69
CA TRP A 367 5.98 -5.24 -18.59
C TRP A 367 5.10 -6.37 -18.01
N VAL A 368 4.90 -6.45 -16.69
CA VAL A 368 4.04 -7.47 -16.07
C VAL A 368 2.56 -7.17 -16.33
N TRP A 369 2.21 -5.94 -16.71
CA TRP A 369 0.86 -5.54 -17.08
C TRP A 369 0.44 -5.96 -18.49
N THR A 370 1.37 -6.32 -19.36
CA THR A 370 1.03 -6.77 -20.73
C THR A 370 0.27 -8.09 -20.71
N VAL A 371 0.55 -8.95 -19.74
CA VAL A 371 -0.05 -10.28 -19.58
C VAL A 371 -1.53 -10.22 -19.18
N PRO A 372 -1.96 -9.52 -18.12
CA PRO A 372 -3.37 -9.39 -17.80
C PRO A 372 -4.16 -8.62 -18.87
N ILE A 373 -3.56 -7.67 -19.59
CA ILE A 373 -4.22 -6.99 -20.72
C ILE A 373 -4.46 -7.98 -21.87
N ALA A 374 -3.46 -8.79 -22.24
CA ALA A 374 -3.60 -9.80 -23.28
C ALA A 374 -4.64 -10.87 -22.92
N ILE A 375 -4.65 -11.33 -21.67
CA ILE A 375 -5.66 -12.29 -21.18
C ILE A 375 -7.05 -11.62 -21.16
N GLY A 376 -7.17 -10.38 -20.70
CA GLY A 376 -8.44 -9.65 -20.65
C GLY A 376 -9.04 -9.40 -22.04
N ILE A 377 -8.22 -8.98 -23.00
CA ILE A 377 -8.63 -8.85 -24.41
C ILE A 377 -9.11 -10.21 -24.94
N SER A 378 -8.40 -11.28 -24.62
CA SER A 378 -8.74 -12.62 -25.13
C SER A 378 -10.01 -13.18 -24.50
N VAL A 379 -10.25 -12.90 -23.23
CA VAL A 379 -11.52 -13.18 -22.55
C VAL A 379 -12.66 -12.41 -23.22
N ALA A 380 -12.48 -11.12 -23.47
CA ALA A 380 -13.50 -10.29 -24.14
C ALA A 380 -13.78 -10.77 -25.57
N LEU A 381 -12.75 -11.16 -26.32
CA LEU A 381 -12.86 -11.69 -27.68
C LEU A 381 -13.57 -13.04 -27.69
N ASN A 382 -13.26 -13.92 -26.71
CA ASN A 382 -13.97 -15.19 -26.53
C ASN A 382 -15.46 -14.97 -26.19
N ILE A 383 -15.76 -14.06 -25.25
CA ILE A 383 -17.14 -13.69 -24.90
C ILE A 383 -17.88 -13.16 -26.13
N GLY A 384 -17.26 -12.26 -26.89
CA GLY A 384 -17.84 -11.70 -28.11
C GLY A 384 -18.19 -12.75 -29.16
N VAL A 385 -17.29 -13.71 -29.41
CA VAL A 385 -17.54 -14.82 -30.34
C VAL A 385 -18.67 -15.71 -29.86
N GLN A 386 -18.78 -15.97 -28.55
CA GLN A 386 -19.86 -16.79 -27.99
C GLN A 386 -21.22 -16.11 -28.07
N VAL A 387 -21.28 -14.80 -27.79
CA VAL A 387 -22.50 -14.01 -27.98
C VAL A 387 -22.91 -14.00 -29.45
N TYR A 388 -21.93 -13.87 -30.36
CA TYR A 388 -22.20 -13.90 -31.80
C TYR A 388 -22.74 -15.26 -32.28
N VAL A 389 -22.22 -16.37 -31.76
CA VAL A 389 -22.75 -17.73 -32.01
C VAL A 389 -24.22 -17.88 -31.59
N GLN A 390 -24.66 -17.15 -30.57
CA GLN A 390 -26.07 -17.17 -30.14
C GLN A 390 -26.98 -16.34 -31.05
N ILE A 391 -26.43 -15.33 -31.73
CA ILE A 391 -27.17 -14.45 -32.66
C ILE A 391 -27.23 -15.09 -34.06
N ASP A 392 -26.13 -15.65 -34.54
CA ASP A 392 -26.03 -16.38 -35.82
C ASP A 392 -25.22 -17.68 -35.62
N PRO A 393 -25.90 -18.83 -35.44
CA PRO A 393 -25.25 -20.11 -35.18
C PRO A 393 -24.35 -20.57 -36.33
N ALA A 394 -24.69 -20.25 -37.58
CA ALA A 394 -23.95 -20.68 -38.75
C ALA A 394 -22.66 -19.89 -38.89
N ALA A 395 -22.74 -18.55 -38.82
CA ALA A 395 -21.55 -17.69 -38.87
C ALA A 395 -20.65 -17.89 -37.65
N GLY A 396 -21.23 -18.06 -36.46
CA GLY A 396 -20.50 -18.33 -35.23
C GLY A 396 -19.74 -19.67 -35.24
N TYR A 397 -20.30 -20.71 -35.85
CA TYR A 397 -19.62 -22.00 -36.02
C TYR A 397 -18.35 -21.86 -36.88
N TRP A 398 -18.42 -21.11 -37.99
CA TRP A 398 -17.27 -20.82 -38.84
C TRP A 398 -16.19 -20.00 -38.13
N VAL A 399 -16.58 -19.00 -37.32
CA VAL A 399 -15.64 -18.20 -36.53
C VAL A 399 -14.93 -19.04 -35.47
N ARG A 400 -15.64 -19.93 -34.77
CA ARG A 400 -15.04 -20.82 -33.75
C ARG A 400 -14.08 -21.84 -34.35
N HIS A 401 -14.35 -22.32 -35.57
CA HIS A 401 -13.48 -23.25 -36.30
C HIS A 401 -12.44 -22.55 -37.18
N SER A 402 -12.40 -21.22 -37.17
CA SER A 402 -11.37 -20.45 -37.86
C SER A 402 -10.00 -20.74 -37.26
N PRO A 403 -8.98 -21.02 -38.09
CA PRO A 403 -7.61 -21.19 -37.61
C PRO A 403 -7.11 -19.97 -36.84
N TRP A 404 -7.61 -18.77 -37.15
CA TRP A 404 -7.26 -17.52 -36.46
C TRP A 404 -7.80 -17.44 -35.04
N TYR A 405 -9.02 -17.94 -34.80
CA TYR A 405 -9.61 -17.97 -33.45
C TYR A 405 -8.92 -19.02 -32.57
N GLN A 406 -8.62 -20.20 -33.13
CA GLN A 406 -7.87 -21.22 -32.40
C GLN A 406 -6.42 -20.81 -32.13
N LEU A 407 -5.76 -20.13 -33.08
CA LEU A 407 -4.45 -19.52 -32.87
C LEU A 407 -4.51 -18.47 -31.77
N ALA A 408 -5.48 -17.55 -31.78
CA ALA A 408 -5.62 -16.52 -30.75
C ALA A 408 -5.85 -17.14 -29.35
N GLY A 409 -6.72 -18.14 -29.24
CA GLY A 409 -6.93 -18.87 -27.99
C GLY A 409 -5.66 -19.58 -27.50
N SER A 410 -4.94 -20.24 -28.40
CA SER A 410 -3.69 -20.96 -28.08
C SER A 410 -2.56 -20.02 -27.68
N LEU A 411 -2.41 -18.89 -28.38
CA LEU A 411 -1.37 -17.89 -28.15
C LEU A 411 -1.43 -17.33 -26.72
N VAL A 412 -2.63 -17.21 -26.16
CA VAL A 412 -2.85 -16.73 -24.79
C VAL A 412 -2.32 -17.71 -23.75
N TYR A 413 -2.55 -19.01 -23.96
CA TYR A 413 -1.98 -20.05 -23.10
C TYR A 413 -0.45 -20.08 -23.19
N TRP A 414 0.12 -19.87 -24.39
CA TRP A 414 1.56 -19.77 -24.58
C TRP A 414 2.17 -18.51 -23.95
N ILE A 415 1.52 -17.35 -24.09
CA ILE A 415 1.91 -16.10 -23.43
C ILE A 415 1.86 -16.27 -21.91
N TYR A 416 0.81 -16.92 -21.40
CA TYR A 416 0.67 -17.22 -19.97
C TYR A 416 1.76 -18.17 -19.49
N ALA A 417 1.99 -19.29 -20.17
CA ALA A 417 3.03 -20.26 -19.84
C ALA A 417 4.43 -19.62 -19.88
N GLY A 418 4.71 -18.80 -20.90
CA GLY A 418 5.95 -18.02 -21.00
C GLY A 418 6.10 -17.00 -19.87
N ALA A 419 5.01 -16.32 -19.48
CA ALA A 419 5.02 -15.37 -18.37
C ALA A 419 5.24 -16.07 -17.02
N VAL A 420 4.62 -17.22 -16.78
CA VAL A 420 4.82 -18.04 -15.58
C VAL A 420 6.25 -18.58 -15.52
N LEU A 421 6.80 -19.06 -16.64
CA LEU A 421 8.21 -19.48 -16.73
C LEU A 421 9.17 -18.31 -16.47
N ALA A 422 8.95 -17.15 -17.09
CA ALA A 422 9.77 -15.97 -16.86
C ALA A 422 9.70 -15.48 -15.40
N LEU A 423 8.51 -15.55 -14.78
CA LEU A 423 8.34 -15.23 -13.36
C LEU A 423 9.04 -16.27 -12.47
N GLY A 424 8.91 -17.56 -12.79
CA GLY A 424 9.57 -18.66 -12.09
C GLY A 424 11.09 -18.54 -12.15
N VAL A 425 11.65 -18.20 -13.32
CA VAL A 425 13.08 -17.92 -13.49
C VAL A 425 13.49 -16.65 -12.73
N ALA A 426 12.68 -15.58 -12.77
CA ALA A 426 12.96 -14.35 -12.03
C ALA A 426 12.87 -14.53 -10.49
N LEU A 427 12.05 -15.46 -10.01
CA LEU A 427 11.94 -15.84 -8.60
C LEU A 427 13.04 -16.82 -8.19
N ALA A 428 13.39 -17.79 -9.03
CA ALA A 428 14.49 -18.72 -8.80
C ALA A 428 15.88 -18.04 -8.85
N GLY A 429 16.02 -17.00 -9.67
CA GLY A 429 17.19 -16.12 -9.71
C GLY A 429 17.36 -15.26 -8.45
N ARG A 430 16.29 -15.07 -7.66
CA ARG A 430 16.39 -14.57 -6.28
C ARG A 430 16.70 -15.74 -5.35
N ARG A 431 17.88 -16.35 -5.49
CA ARG A 431 18.42 -17.22 -4.44
C ARG A 431 18.42 -16.45 -3.12
N ALA A 432 18.01 -17.16 -2.08
CA ALA A 432 18.00 -16.74 -0.69
C ALA A 432 19.25 -15.96 -0.29
N VAL A 433 19.07 -14.66 -0.05
CA VAL A 433 19.86 -13.81 0.85
C VAL A 433 18.88 -12.92 1.61
#